data_AF-A0A2M7W7N7-F1
#
_entry.id   AF-A0A2M7W7N7-F1
#
_cell.length_a   1.000
_cell.length_b   1.000
_cell.length_c   1.000
_cell.angle_alpha   90.00
_cell.angle_beta   90.00
_cell.angle_gamma   90.00
#
_symmetry.space_group_name_H-M   'P 1'
#
loop_
_entity.id
_entity.type
_entity.pdbx_description
1 polymer ?
#
loop_
_entity_poly.entity_id
_entity_poly.type
_entity_poly.pdbx_seq_one_letter_code
_entity_poly.pdbx_strand_id
1 'polypeptide(L)'
;MSAALKRVDVAGSGVLDHAIPTPEPHLSQDGVELRGTNARPGPAVSCAARTETQKGAPGTPGVPWEDPEVLSIYRQLGGGDLLSPEQEVWVRLIASWLGGWGVLPERLGLAPADFARLNQTLLPHADLPESPLATRDAPTLNGAFEYDDLVDLLLSGREGEGIASGWMATVVARGCLGSDHLWQDLGLWSRSDLSTLMNRHFPQVAARNDKDMKWKKFLYRQLCEQEEVLICKSPSCAACADFSVCFGPEE
;
A
#
# COMPACT_ATOMS: atom_id res chain seq x y z
N MET A 1 -18.76 -50.96 -20.52
CA MET A 1 -19.69 -50.14 -21.33
C MET A 1 -19.05 -48.78 -21.49
N SER A 2 -18.59 -48.50 -22.71
CA SER A 2 -17.88 -47.28 -23.14
C SER A 2 -18.81 -46.13 -23.47
N ALA A 3 -18.33 -44.89 -23.30
CA ALA A 3 -18.41 -43.81 -24.29
C ALA A 3 -17.69 -42.57 -23.74
N ALA A 4 -17.09 -41.64 -24.48
CA ALA A 4 -16.35 -41.61 -25.75
C ALA A 4 -16.07 -40.10 -25.98
N LEU A 5 -14.80 -39.71 -25.99
CA LEU A 5 -14.34 -38.36 -26.35
C LEU A 5 -14.59 -38.10 -27.84
N LYS A 6 -15.10 -36.91 -28.19
CA LYS A 6 -15.18 -36.45 -29.59
C LYS A 6 -13.97 -35.59 -29.94
N ARG A 7 -13.29 -36.01 -31.01
CA ARG A 7 -12.27 -35.27 -31.78
C ARG A 7 -12.92 -34.19 -32.65
N VAL A 8 -12.17 -33.13 -32.94
CA VAL A 8 -12.43 -32.17 -34.01
C VAL A 8 -11.32 -32.35 -35.06
N ASP A 9 -11.73 -32.58 -36.31
CA ASP A 9 -10.86 -32.75 -37.47
C ASP A 9 -10.45 -31.41 -38.11
N VAL A 10 -9.24 -31.39 -38.64
CA VAL A 10 -8.62 -30.34 -39.47
C VAL A 10 -8.54 -30.81 -40.91
N ALA A 11 -8.96 -29.97 -41.85
CA ALA A 11 -8.57 -29.95 -43.27
C ALA A 11 -8.99 -28.58 -43.85
N GLY A 12 -8.28 -27.88 -44.74
CA GLY A 12 -7.03 -28.14 -45.44
C GLY A 12 -6.82 -27.07 -46.52
N SER A 13 -5.55 -26.85 -46.87
CA SER A 13 -4.99 -26.47 -48.18
C SER A 13 -5.38 -25.18 -48.91
N GLY A 14 -4.34 -24.44 -49.33
CA GLY A 14 -4.39 -23.46 -50.42
C GLY A 14 -3.06 -22.72 -50.62
N VAL A 15 -2.12 -23.34 -51.33
CA VAL A 15 -0.83 -22.76 -51.78
C VAL A 15 -1.07 -21.88 -53.00
N LEU A 16 -0.47 -20.69 -53.07
CA LEU A 16 -0.05 -20.07 -54.33
C LEU A 16 1.23 -19.25 -54.14
N ASP A 17 2.01 -19.28 -55.21
CA ASP A 17 3.44 -19.05 -55.34
C ASP A 17 3.77 -17.61 -55.77
N HIS A 18 5.05 -17.27 -55.62
CA HIS A 18 5.85 -16.34 -56.42
C HIS A 18 5.94 -14.83 -56.14
N ALA A 19 7.22 -14.44 -56.16
CA ALA A 19 7.84 -13.23 -56.71
C ALA A 19 8.13 -12.04 -55.78
N ILE A 20 9.41 -11.95 -55.41
CA ILE A 20 10.11 -10.75 -54.97
C ILE A 20 10.40 -9.86 -56.19
N PRO A 21 10.13 -8.55 -56.10
CA PRO A 21 11.02 -7.57 -56.70
C PRO A 21 11.30 -6.37 -55.77
N THR A 22 12.58 -6.07 -55.54
CA THR A 22 13.06 -4.71 -55.19
C THR A 22 13.19 -3.90 -56.48
N PRO A 23 12.86 -2.59 -56.49
CA PRO A 23 13.94 -1.60 -56.37
C PRO A 23 13.58 -0.25 -55.69
N GLU A 24 14.55 0.30 -54.96
CA GLU A 24 15.06 1.71 -54.92
C GLU A 24 14.10 2.92 -54.65
N PRO A 25 14.67 4.06 -54.18
CA PRO A 25 14.00 4.97 -53.26
C PRO A 25 13.34 6.18 -53.94
N HIS A 26 12.23 6.64 -53.37
CA HIS A 26 11.63 7.93 -53.70
C HIS A 26 11.35 8.73 -52.43
N LEU A 27 12.09 9.84 -52.27
CA LEU A 27 11.68 10.97 -51.45
C LEU A 27 10.35 11.50 -52.00
N SER A 28 9.33 11.62 -51.15
CA SER A 28 8.37 12.71 -51.27
C SER A 28 7.88 13.10 -49.89
N GLN A 29 7.99 14.40 -49.64
CA GLN A 29 7.43 15.10 -48.49
C GLN A 29 5.91 15.05 -48.61
N ASP A 30 5.22 14.68 -47.54
CA ASP A 30 3.87 15.14 -47.24
C ASP A 30 3.66 15.04 -45.72
N GLY A 31 3.54 16.21 -45.09
CA GLY A 31 3.17 16.31 -43.68
C GLY A 31 1.68 16.03 -43.52
N VAL A 32 1.34 15.11 -42.61
CA VAL A 32 0.00 14.99 -42.04
C VAL A 32 0.13 14.69 -40.55
N GLU A 33 -0.44 15.60 -39.77
CA GLU A 33 -0.70 15.62 -38.32
C GLU A 33 -0.37 14.36 -37.50
N LEU A 34 0.64 14.50 -36.64
CA LEU A 34 0.76 13.71 -35.43
C LEU A 34 -0.42 14.06 -34.52
N ARG A 35 -1.37 13.12 -34.38
CA ARG A 35 -2.39 13.13 -33.33
C ARG A 35 -1.69 13.27 -31.98
N GLY A 36 -1.77 14.46 -31.40
CA GLY A 36 -1.39 14.71 -30.02
C GLY A 36 -2.22 13.80 -29.12
N THR A 37 -1.54 12.93 -28.38
CA THR A 37 -2.12 12.26 -27.21
C THR A 37 -2.41 13.35 -26.19
N ASN A 38 -3.69 13.71 -26.05
CA ASN A 38 -4.17 14.53 -24.93
C ASN A 38 -4.01 13.74 -23.62
N ALA A 39 -2.79 13.74 -23.08
CA ALA A 39 -2.58 13.49 -21.67
C ALA A 39 -3.20 14.68 -20.92
N ARG A 40 -4.30 14.44 -20.20
CA ARG A 40 -4.87 15.45 -19.30
C ARG A 40 -3.82 15.72 -18.22
N PRO A 41 -3.47 16.98 -17.94
CA PRO A 41 -2.73 17.30 -16.73
C PRO A 41 -3.63 16.97 -15.53
N GLY A 42 -3.21 15.98 -14.73
CA GLY A 42 -3.80 15.73 -13.42
C GLY A 42 -3.61 16.96 -12.50
N PRO A 43 -4.48 17.19 -11.51
CA PRO A 43 -4.29 18.28 -10.58
C PRO A 43 -3.00 18.04 -9.80
N ALA A 44 -2.11 19.04 -9.76
CA ALA A 44 -0.84 18.97 -9.06
C ALA A 44 -1.04 18.51 -7.61
N VAL A 45 -0.48 17.34 -7.28
CA VAL A 45 -0.40 16.85 -5.91
C VAL A 45 0.25 17.95 -5.07
N SER A 46 -0.51 18.53 -4.15
CA SER A 46 0.03 19.51 -3.21
C SER A 46 0.95 18.75 -2.25
N CYS A 47 2.21 18.60 -2.66
CA CYS A 47 3.32 18.03 -1.88
C CYS A 47 3.70 19.07 -0.79
N ALA A 48 2.72 19.53 0.00
CA ALA A 48 2.93 20.34 1.19
C ALA A 48 3.38 19.37 2.29
N ALA A 49 4.67 19.40 2.60
CA ALA A 49 5.22 18.73 3.77
C ALA A 49 4.41 19.17 5.00
N ARG A 50 3.47 18.33 5.45
CA ARG A 50 2.79 18.53 6.73
C ARG A 50 3.89 18.49 7.79
N THR A 51 4.11 19.63 8.42
CA THR A 51 4.94 19.74 9.61
C THR A 51 4.22 18.98 10.72
N GLU A 52 4.91 18.00 11.30
CA GLU A 52 4.49 17.31 12.54
C GLU A 52 4.10 18.38 13.56
N THR A 53 2.80 18.54 13.79
CA THR A 53 2.30 19.49 14.75
C THR A 53 2.35 18.78 16.10
N GLN A 54 3.38 19.05 16.90
CA GLN A 54 3.38 18.66 18.31
C GLN A 54 2.15 19.31 18.97
N LYS A 55 1.13 18.51 19.25
CA LYS A 55 -0.09 18.96 19.94
C LYS A 55 -0.29 18.10 21.19
N GLY A 56 -0.28 18.76 22.35
CA GLY A 56 -0.48 18.14 23.65
C GLY A 56 -1.86 17.50 23.79
N ALA A 57 -1.89 16.28 24.32
CA ALA A 57 -3.08 15.54 24.69
C ALA A 57 -3.43 15.75 26.18
N PRO A 58 -4.71 15.65 26.59
CA PRO A 58 -5.04 15.13 27.90
C PRO A 58 -5.14 13.59 27.82
N GLY A 59 -4.12 12.89 28.36
CA GLY A 59 -4.05 11.47 28.78
C GLY A 59 -4.49 10.40 27.76
N THR A 60 -3.64 9.54 27.20
CA THR A 60 -2.35 8.94 27.64
C THR A 60 -1.44 8.70 26.43
N PRO A 61 -0.13 9.04 26.46
CA PRO A 61 0.84 8.53 25.51
C PRO A 61 1.42 7.23 26.06
N GLY A 62 0.77 6.12 25.73
CA GLY A 62 1.33 4.77 25.91
C GLY A 62 1.49 4.12 24.54
N VAL A 63 1.78 2.84 24.54
CA VAL A 63 1.90 2.01 23.36
C VAL A 63 0.84 0.90 23.38
N PRO A 64 0.32 0.40 22.23
CA PRO A 64 -0.82 -0.51 22.24
C PRO A 64 -0.61 -1.78 23.08
N TRP A 65 0.63 -2.29 23.14
CA TRP A 65 0.96 -3.49 23.92
C TRP A 65 1.05 -3.26 25.44
N GLU A 66 0.98 -2.01 25.91
CA GLU A 66 0.84 -1.69 27.34
C GLU A 66 -0.62 -1.60 27.79
N ASP A 67 -1.55 -1.54 26.83
CA ASP A 67 -2.99 -1.50 27.10
C ASP A 67 -3.50 -2.92 27.42
N PRO A 68 -4.00 -3.17 28.65
CA PRO A 68 -4.53 -4.48 29.04
C PRO A 68 -5.71 -4.93 28.18
N GLU A 69 -6.51 -4.00 27.64
CA GLU A 69 -7.64 -4.31 26.78
C GLU A 69 -7.16 -4.82 25.41
N VAL A 70 -6.21 -4.13 24.78
CA VAL A 70 -5.56 -4.57 23.53
C VAL A 70 -4.91 -5.94 23.71
N LEU A 71 -4.16 -6.15 24.79
CA LEU A 71 -3.54 -7.45 25.07
C LEU A 71 -4.59 -8.56 25.28
N SER A 72 -5.72 -8.26 25.91
CA SER A 72 -6.82 -9.20 26.06
C SER A 72 -7.44 -9.57 24.71
N ILE A 73 -7.71 -8.59 23.86
CA ILE A 73 -8.25 -8.80 22.50
C ILE A 73 -7.24 -9.61 21.66
N TYR A 74 -5.96 -9.23 21.67
CA TYR A 74 -4.89 -9.94 20.96
C TYR A 74 -4.87 -11.44 21.33
N ARG A 75 -4.97 -11.79 22.61
CA ARG A 75 -5.04 -13.19 23.05
C ARG A 75 -6.33 -13.89 22.61
N GLN A 76 -7.47 -13.20 22.64
CA GLN A 76 -8.76 -13.75 22.19
C GLN A 76 -8.75 -14.06 20.68
N LEU A 77 -8.04 -13.27 19.89
CA LEU A 77 -7.83 -13.49 18.45
C LEU A 77 -6.79 -14.59 18.15
N GLY A 78 -6.23 -15.23 19.18
CA GLY A 78 -5.27 -16.33 19.03
C GLY A 78 -3.80 -15.90 19.02
N GLY A 79 -3.50 -14.66 19.42
CA GLY A 79 -2.14 -14.15 19.55
C GLY A 79 -1.25 -15.01 20.45
N GLY A 80 -0.05 -15.35 19.96
CA GLY A 80 0.93 -16.22 20.63
C GLY A 80 1.69 -17.11 19.66
N ASP A 81 2.26 -18.21 20.16
CA ASP A 81 3.26 -19.04 19.44
C ASP A 81 2.73 -19.81 18.21
N LEU A 82 1.41 -19.83 17.99
CA LEU A 82 0.78 -20.64 16.94
C LEU A 82 0.48 -19.85 15.65
N LEU A 83 0.65 -18.53 15.67
CA LEU A 83 0.42 -17.69 14.48
C LEU A 83 1.64 -17.72 13.56
N SER A 84 1.40 -17.82 12.26
CA SER A 84 2.44 -17.48 11.28
C SER A 84 2.83 -16.00 11.44
N PRO A 85 4.06 -15.61 11.04
CA PRO A 85 4.48 -14.20 11.11
C PRO A 85 3.52 -13.22 10.41
N GLU A 86 2.85 -13.68 9.35
CA GLU A 86 1.85 -12.89 8.63
C GLU A 86 0.56 -12.71 9.45
N GLN A 87 0.07 -13.77 10.07
CA GLN A 87 -1.11 -13.71 10.93
C GLN A 87 -0.83 -12.86 12.18
N GLU A 88 0.37 -12.96 12.76
CA GLU A 88 0.77 -12.18 13.92
C GLU A 88 0.66 -10.67 13.67
N VAL A 89 1.14 -10.20 12.51
CA VAL A 89 1.04 -8.77 12.12
C VAL A 89 -0.42 -8.32 12.02
N TRP A 90 -1.26 -9.11 11.34
CA TRP A 90 -2.68 -8.80 11.22
C TRP A 90 -3.40 -8.81 12.57
N VAL A 91 -3.12 -9.80 13.42
CA VAL A 91 -3.76 -9.94 14.74
C VAL A 91 -3.38 -8.79 15.67
N ARG A 92 -2.13 -8.33 15.67
CA ARG A 92 -1.72 -7.13 16.41
C ARG A 92 -2.43 -5.88 15.89
N LEU A 93 -2.45 -5.67 14.58
CA LEU A 93 -3.12 -4.53 13.95
C LEU A 93 -4.61 -4.50 14.29
N ILE A 94 -5.30 -5.65 14.17
CA ILE A 94 -6.73 -5.77 14.46
C ILE A 94 -7.00 -5.59 15.95
N ALA A 95 -6.19 -6.16 16.84
CA ALA A 95 -6.35 -5.99 18.28
C ALA A 95 -6.20 -4.52 18.70
N SER A 96 -5.18 -3.84 18.18
CA SER A 96 -4.98 -2.41 18.40
C SER A 96 -6.15 -1.59 17.86
N TRP A 97 -6.60 -1.85 16.63
CA TRP A 97 -7.75 -1.18 16.04
C TRP A 97 -9.01 -1.36 16.88
N LEU A 98 -9.32 -2.58 17.31
CA LEU A 98 -10.47 -2.86 18.16
C LEU A 98 -10.38 -2.13 19.51
N GLY A 99 -9.19 -2.06 20.11
CA GLY A 99 -8.91 -1.28 21.32
C GLY A 99 -8.84 0.24 21.11
N GLY A 100 -9.11 0.72 19.90
CA GLY A 100 -9.15 2.15 19.56
C GLY A 100 -7.79 2.82 19.38
N TRP A 101 -6.75 2.05 19.12
CA TRP A 101 -5.42 2.53 18.76
C TRP A 101 -5.28 2.73 17.25
N GLY A 102 -4.44 3.69 16.87
CA GLY A 102 -4.26 4.11 15.48
C GLY A 102 -5.37 5.02 14.96
N VAL A 103 -5.36 5.24 13.65
CA VAL A 103 -6.28 6.17 12.94
C VAL A 103 -7.17 5.47 11.92
N LEU A 104 -7.10 4.13 11.85
CA LEU A 104 -7.85 3.35 10.87
C LEU A 104 -9.37 3.47 11.12
N PRO A 105 -10.18 3.70 10.08
CA PRO A 105 -11.62 3.88 10.23
C PRO A 105 -12.35 2.54 10.40
N GLU A 106 -13.68 2.56 10.34
CA GLU A 106 -14.49 1.33 10.27
C GLU A 106 -13.97 0.36 9.19
N ARG A 107 -14.03 -0.94 9.52
CA ARG A 107 -13.56 -2.05 8.69
C ARG A 107 -12.11 -1.89 8.22
N LEU A 108 -11.26 -1.22 8.99
CA LEU A 108 -9.88 -0.88 8.62
C LEU A 108 -9.78 -0.02 7.34
N GLY A 109 -10.89 0.59 6.90
CA GLY A 109 -11.00 1.29 5.62
C GLY A 109 -11.29 0.41 4.41
N LEU A 110 -11.54 -0.89 4.61
CA LEU A 110 -11.92 -1.84 3.56
C LEU A 110 -13.41 -1.74 3.20
N ALA A 111 -13.73 -2.15 1.97
CA ALA A 111 -15.10 -2.37 1.57
C ALA A 111 -15.74 -3.51 2.40
N PRO A 112 -17.06 -3.49 2.66
CA PRO A 112 -17.72 -4.51 3.47
C PRO A 112 -17.46 -5.95 3.03
N ALA A 113 -17.45 -6.21 1.71
CA ALA A 113 -17.19 -7.53 1.17
C ALA A 113 -15.73 -8.00 1.40
N ASP A 114 -14.78 -7.08 1.33
CA ASP A 114 -13.36 -7.37 1.57
C ASP A 114 -13.07 -7.60 3.05
N PHE A 115 -13.66 -6.78 3.92
CA PHE A 115 -13.56 -6.98 5.37
C PHE A 115 -14.16 -8.34 5.80
N ALA A 116 -15.32 -8.71 5.26
CA ALA A 116 -15.93 -10.01 5.54
C ALA A 116 -15.02 -11.18 5.08
N ARG A 117 -14.39 -11.06 3.90
CA ARG A 117 -13.44 -12.06 3.39
C ARG A 117 -12.17 -12.10 4.25
N LEU A 118 -11.66 -10.95 4.68
CA LEU A 118 -10.52 -10.85 5.58
C LEU A 118 -10.81 -11.58 6.88
N ASN A 119 -11.95 -11.30 7.51
CA ASN A 119 -12.35 -11.96 8.75
C ASN A 119 -12.42 -13.49 8.58
N GLN A 120 -13.10 -13.97 7.53
CA GLN A 120 -13.22 -15.40 7.23
C GLN A 120 -11.87 -16.08 6.94
N THR A 121 -10.91 -15.35 6.36
CA THR A 121 -9.61 -15.91 5.95
C THR A 121 -8.61 -15.93 7.10
N LEU A 122 -8.50 -14.83 7.84
CA LEU A 122 -7.48 -14.65 8.87
C LEU A 122 -7.95 -15.11 10.26
N LEU A 123 -9.23 -14.94 10.55
CA LEU A 123 -9.83 -15.14 11.87
C LEU A 123 -11.14 -15.95 11.79
N PRO A 124 -11.13 -17.16 11.19
CA PRO A 124 -12.35 -17.96 11.00
C PRO A 124 -13.06 -18.35 12.30
N HIS A 125 -12.39 -18.17 13.45
CA HIS A 125 -12.91 -18.49 14.78
C HIS A 125 -13.44 -17.27 15.53
N ALA A 126 -13.30 -16.07 14.97
CA ALA A 126 -13.78 -14.82 15.58
C ALA A 126 -14.76 -14.11 14.63
N ASP A 127 -15.70 -13.38 15.22
CA ASP A 127 -16.56 -12.46 14.48
C ASP A 127 -16.13 -11.04 14.80
N LEU A 128 -15.47 -10.38 13.84
CA LEU A 128 -14.95 -9.04 14.04
C LEU A 128 -16.07 -8.01 13.91
N PRO A 129 -16.24 -7.09 14.86
CA PRO A 129 -17.13 -5.96 14.67
C PRO A 129 -16.63 -5.08 13.52
N GLU A 130 -17.53 -4.39 12.83
CA GLU A 130 -17.18 -3.50 11.72
C GLU A 130 -16.61 -2.15 12.16
N SER A 131 -16.76 -1.79 13.44
CA SER A 131 -16.33 -0.52 14.00
C SER A 131 -15.40 -0.77 15.20
N PRO A 132 -14.35 0.03 15.40
CA PRO A 132 -13.52 -0.08 16.60
C PRO A 132 -14.32 0.31 17.85
N LEU A 133 -13.91 -0.19 19.02
CA LEU A 133 -14.60 0.09 20.28
C LEU A 133 -14.40 1.56 20.72
N ALA A 134 -13.38 2.23 20.20
CA ALA A 134 -13.15 3.67 20.29
C ALA A 134 -12.44 4.19 19.02
N THR A 135 -12.74 5.41 18.56
CA THR A 135 -12.00 6.04 17.45
C THR A 135 -11.20 7.23 17.96
N ARG A 136 -9.89 7.27 17.69
CA ARG A 136 -9.14 8.54 17.69
C ARG A 136 -9.62 9.40 16.51
N ASP A 137 -9.49 10.72 16.61
CA ASP A 137 -9.93 11.65 15.56
C ASP A 137 -9.30 11.25 14.22
N ALA A 138 -10.11 10.72 13.30
CA ALA A 138 -9.67 10.39 11.96
C ALA A 138 -9.23 11.69 11.24
N PRO A 139 -8.13 11.68 10.48
CA PRO A 139 -7.66 12.86 9.79
C PRO A 139 -8.72 13.36 8.78
N THR A 140 -8.91 14.67 8.73
CA THR A 140 -9.77 15.34 7.75
C THR A 140 -9.39 14.92 6.32
N LEU A 141 -10.36 14.40 5.57
CA LEU A 141 -10.26 13.76 4.24
C LEU A 141 -9.76 14.66 3.08
N ASN A 142 -8.96 15.69 3.34
CA ASN A 142 -8.32 16.50 2.30
C ASN A 142 -7.23 15.73 1.51
N GLY A 143 -6.95 14.46 1.86
CA GLY A 143 -5.96 13.58 1.23
C GLY A 143 -6.52 12.52 0.27
N ALA A 144 -7.73 12.70 -0.26
CA ALA A 144 -8.36 11.70 -1.15
C ALA A 144 -7.54 11.37 -2.40
N PHE A 145 -6.84 12.35 -2.98
CA PHE A 145 -5.95 12.12 -4.13
C PHE A 145 -4.71 11.32 -3.73
N GLU A 146 -4.14 11.61 -2.56
CA GLU A 146 -2.96 10.91 -2.04
C GLU A 146 -3.24 9.42 -1.79
N TYR A 147 -4.48 9.09 -1.41
CA TYR A 147 -4.88 7.73 -1.06
C TYR A 147 -4.79 6.76 -2.25
N ASP A 148 -5.38 7.12 -3.39
CA ASP A 148 -5.39 6.23 -4.57
C ASP A 148 -3.96 6.03 -5.09
N ASP A 149 -3.17 7.10 -5.13
CA ASP A 149 -1.75 7.05 -5.53
C ASP A 149 -0.92 6.16 -4.59
N LEU A 150 -1.16 6.24 -3.28
CA LEU A 150 -0.51 5.36 -2.30
C LEU A 150 -0.89 3.88 -2.51
N VAL A 151 -2.16 3.59 -2.76
CA VAL A 151 -2.62 2.23 -3.04
C VAL A 151 -1.94 1.69 -4.30
N ASP A 152 -1.92 2.48 -5.37
CA ASP A 152 -1.30 2.10 -6.64
C ASP A 152 0.21 1.88 -6.49
N LEU A 153 0.91 2.77 -5.77
CA LEU A 153 2.32 2.60 -5.44
C LEU A 153 2.57 1.28 -4.70
N LEU A 154 1.81 0.98 -3.66
CA LEU A 154 1.96 -0.24 -2.86
C LEU A 154 1.69 -1.49 -3.71
N LEU A 155 0.58 -1.49 -4.45
CA LEU A 155 0.21 -2.60 -5.34
C LEU A 155 1.23 -2.82 -6.45
N SER A 156 1.90 -1.77 -6.94
CA SER A 156 2.95 -1.90 -7.95
C SER A 156 4.14 -2.71 -7.48
N GLY A 157 4.38 -2.80 -6.17
CA GLY A 157 5.52 -3.54 -5.61
C GLY A 157 5.17 -4.79 -4.83
N ARG A 158 3.93 -5.29 -4.95
CA ARG A 158 3.54 -6.60 -4.40
C ARG A 158 4.13 -7.74 -5.22
N GLU A 159 4.31 -8.89 -4.60
CA GLU A 159 4.59 -10.15 -5.30
C GLU A 159 3.29 -10.94 -5.50
N GLY A 160 2.95 -11.24 -6.76
CA GLY A 160 1.74 -11.99 -7.12
C GLY A 160 0.44 -11.20 -6.97
N GLU A 161 -0.69 -11.90 -7.02
CA GLU A 161 -2.04 -11.31 -6.99
C GLU A 161 -2.84 -11.72 -5.73
N GLY A 162 -2.13 -12.01 -4.64
CA GLY A 162 -2.76 -12.39 -3.37
C GLY A 162 -3.70 -11.29 -2.84
N ILE A 163 -4.93 -11.67 -2.50
CA ILE A 163 -5.96 -10.74 -1.99
C ILE A 163 -5.52 -10.01 -0.72
N ALA A 164 -4.72 -10.65 0.12
CA ALA A 164 -4.21 -10.08 1.36
C ALA A 164 -3.34 -8.83 1.14
N SER A 165 -2.53 -8.80 0.08
CA SER A 165 -1.74 -7.60 -0.25
C SER A 165 -2.62 -6.45 -0.73
N GLY A 166 -3.77 -6.75 -1.34
CA GLY A 166 -4.79 -5.74 -1.68
C GLY A 166 -5.41 -5.09 -0.46
N TRP A 167 -5.81 -5.92 0.51
CA TRP A 167 -6.31 -5.42 1.80
C TRP A 167 -5.23 -4.62 2.54
N MET A 168 -4.01 -5.13 2.57
CA MET A 168 -2.91 -4.45 3.24
C MET A 168 -2.58 -3.10 2.58
N ALA A 169 -2.67 -2.99 1.25
CA ALA A 169 -2.40 -1.73 0.55
C ALA A 169 -3.40 -0.66 0.96
N THR A 170 -4.68 -1.03 1.06
CA THR A 170 -5.73 -0.15 1.59
C THR A 170 -5.42 0.30 3.02
N VAL A 171 -5.10 -0.65 3.89
CA VAL A 171 -4.82 -0.38 5.32
C VAL A 171 -3.61 0.55 5.48
N VAL A 172 -2.50 0.28 4.80
CA VAL A 172 -1.29 1.11 4.85
C VAL A 172 -1.56 2.50 4.27
N ALA A 173 -2.26 2.61 3.14
CA ALA A 173 -2.61 3.90 2.55
C ALA A 173 -3.49 4.73 3.49
N ARG A 174 -4.44 4.12 4.21
CA ARG A 174 -5.24 4.80 5.25
C ARG A 174 -4.36 5.30 6.40
N GLY A 175 -3.45 4.46 6.91
CA GLY A 175 -2.50 4.84 7.96
C GLY A 175 -1.61 6.02 7.55
N CYS A 176 -1.21 6.12 6.27
CA CYS A 176 -0.40 7.22 5.77
C CYS A 176 -1.08 8.59 5.92
N LEU A 177 -2.42 8.65 5.89
CA LEU A 177 -3.18 9.89 6.03
C LEU A 177 -3.20 10.43 7.47
N GLY A 178 -2.80 9.62 8.45
CA GLY A 178 -2.62 10.04 9.84
C GLY A 178 -1.51 11.06 10.03
N SER A 179 -1.48 11.70 11.20
CA SER A 179 -0.51 12.75 11.52
C SER A 179 0.79 12.24 12.12
N ASP A 180 0.82 11.00 12.63
CA ASP A 180 1.93 10.47 13.44
C ASP A 180 2.87 9.60 12.58
N HIS A 181 3.75 8.81 13.20
CA HIS A 181 4.52 7.82 12.45
C HIS A 181 3.60 6.72 11.93
N LEU A 182 3.89 6.18 10.74
CA LEU A 182 2.99 5.22 10.08
C LEU A 182 2.68 3.99 10.94
N TRP A 183 3.66 3.49 11.70
CA TRP A 183 3.42 2.33 12.57
C TRP A 183 2.46 2.67 13.73
N GLN A 184 2.52 3.89 14.27
CA GLN A 184 1.60 4.39 15.31
C GLN A 184 0.19 4.60 14.74
N ASP A 185 0.09 5.21 13.56
CA ASP A 185 -1.18 5.42 12.87
C ASP A 185 -1.87 4.10 12.49
N LEU A 186 -1.11 3.04 12.22
CA LEU A 186 -1.62 1.69 12.00
C LEU A 186 -1.93 0.92 13.30
N GLY A 187 -1.52 1.44 14.46
CA GLY A 187 -1.63 0.73 15.74
C GLY A 187 -0.68 -0.47 15.87
N LEU A 188 0.39 -0.54 15.08
CA LEU A 188 1.40 -1.60 15.18
C LEU A 188 2.24 -1.45 16.45
N TRP A 189 2.91 -2.53 16.86
CA TRP A 189 3.63 -2.55 18.14
C TRP A 189 5.11 -2.16 18.02
N SER A 190 5.59 -1.91 16.82
CA SER A 190 6.91 -1.32 16.62
C SER A 190 7.08 -0.87 15.18
N ARG A 191 8.10 -0.05 14.94
CA ARG A 191 8.62 0.19 13.59
C ARG A 191 9.08 -1.11 12.90
N SER A 192 9.58 -2.09 13.65
CA SER A 192 10.01 -3.39 13.09
C SER A 192 8.83 -4.20 12.57
N ASP A 193 7.68 -4.13 13.22
CA ASP A 193 6.44 -4.78 12.76
C ASP A 193 6.01 -4.19 11.41
N LEU A 194 6.08 -2.85 11.28
CA LEU A 194 5.83 -2.18 10.01
C LEU A 194 6.84 -2.59 8.92
N SER A 195 8.14 -2.64 9.23
CA SER A 195 9.13 -3.10 8.26
C SER A 195 8.89 -4.55 7.83
N THR A 196 8.49 -5.43 8.75
CA THR A 196 8.14 -6.83 8.44
C THR A 196 6.93 -6.90 7.49
N LEU A 197 5.89 -6.13 7.80
CA LEU A 197 4.69 -5.97 6.97
C LEU A 197 5.05 -5.51 5.56
N MET A 198 5.86 -4.44 5.44
CA MET A 198 6.25 -3.87 4.14
C MET A 198 7.08 -4.85 3.32
N ASN A 199 8.06 -5.53 3.91
CA ASN A 199 8.87 -6.53 3.21
C ASN A 199 8.03 -7.73 2.74
N ARG A 200 6.99 -8.11 3.50
CA ARG A 200 6.13 -9.24 3.16
C ARG A 200 5.15 -8.93 2.05
N HIS A 201 4.42 -7.82 2.16
CA HIS A 201 3.32 -7.50 1.24
C HIS A 201 3.78 -6.72 0.01
N PHE A 202 4.83 -5.91 0.15
CA PHE A 202 5.33 -4.99 -0.88
C PHE A 202 6.86 -5.08 -1.05
N PRO A 203 7.42 -6.28 -1.29
CA PRO A 203 8.86 -6.51 -1.29
C PRO A 203 9.62 -5.61 -2.27
N GLN A 204 9.05 -5.26 -3.42
CA GLN A 204 9.72 -4.37 -4.38
C GLN A 204 9.74 -2.91 -3.90
N VAL A 205 8.68 -2.46 -3.19
CA VAL A 205 8.68 -1.14 -2.52
C VAL A 205 9.71 -1.15 -1.39
N ALA A 206 9.74 -2.23 -0.61
CA ALA A 206 10.66 -2.35 0.51
C ALA A 206 12.13 -2.38 0.08
N ALA A 207 12.45 -3.08 -1.00
CA ALA A 207 13.81 -3.13 -1.56
C ALA A 207 14.34 -1.76 -2.00
N ARG A 208 13.45 -0.81 -2.35
CA ARG A 208 13.82 0.57 -2.70
C ARG A 208 14.07 1.44 -1.46
N ASN A 209 13.59 1.05 -0.28
CA ASN A 209 13.89 1.73 0.99
C ASN A 209 15.17 1.16 1.64
N ASP A 210 16.27 1.18 0.88
CA ASP A 210 17.54 0.51 1.22
C ASP A 210 18.33 1.16 2.37
N LYS A 211 17.94 2.37 2.77
CA LYS A 211 18.61 3.18 3.81
C LYS A 211 17.77 3.37 5.06
N ASP A 212 16.69 2.61 5.20
CA ASP A 212 15.79 2.66 6.35
C ASP A 212 15.26 4.09 6.61
N MET A 213 14.80 4.75 5.53
CA MET A 213 14.05 5.99 5.64
C MET A 213 12.71 5.70 6.33
N LYS A 214 12.23 6.62 7.18
CA LYS A 214 10.91 6.53 7.80
C LYS A 214 9.85 6.22 6.74
N TRP A 215 9.09 5.13 6.91
CA TRP A 215 8.23 4.57 5.85
C TRP A 215 7.27 5.58 5.22
N LYS A 216 6.60 6.39 6.05
CA LYS A 216 5.70 7.42 5.55
C LYS A 216 6.43 8.41 4.64
N LYS A 217 7.55 8.97 5.10
CA LYS A 217 8.37 9.92 4.33
C LYS A 217 8.90 9.27 3.05
N PHE A 218 9.28 7.99 3.11
CA PHE A 218 9.72 7.22 1.94
C PHE A 218 8.60 7.08 0.90
N LEU A 219 7.39 6.64 1.30
CA LEU A 219 6.26 6.47 0.39
C LEU A 219 5.88 7.79 -0.29
N TYR A 220 5.76 8.88 0.47
CA TYR A 220 5.50 10.20 -0.11
C TYR A 220 6.62 10.69 -1.04
N ARG A 221 7.88 10.33 -0.75
CA ARG A 221 9.00 10.61 -1.66
C ARG A 221 8.84 9.86 -2.98
N GLN A 222 8.45 8.58 -2.95
CA GLN A 222 8.20 7.79 -4.16
C GLN A 222 7.08 8.41 -5.00
N LEU A 223 5.99 8.87 -4.37
CA LEU A 223 4.89 9.52 -5.10
C LEU A 223 5.33 10.80 -5.81
N CYS A 224 5.98 11.73 -5.11
CA CYS A 224 6.40 12.97 -5.77
C CYS A 224 7.55 12.72 -6.79
N GLU A 225 8.34 11.63 -6.67
CA GLU A 225 9.27 11.18 -7.72
C GLU A 225 8.55 10.70 -8.99
N GLN A 226 7.43 9.98 -8.87
CA GLN A 226 6.62 9.55 -10.02
C GLN A 226 6.00 10.73 -10.77
N GLU A 227 5.67 11.81 -10.06
CA GLU A 227 5.15 13.07 -10.62
C GLU A 227 6.26 14.02 -11.11
N GLU A 228 7.52 13.58 -11.14
CA GLU A 228 8.70 14.39 -11.51
C GLU A 228 8.85 15.67 -10.66
N VAL A 229 8.28 15.68 -9.45
CA VAL A 229 8.33 16.80 -8.50
C VAL A 229 9.56 16.67 -7.60
N LEU A 230 10.44 17.66 -7.68
CA LEU A 230 11.62 17.73 -6.82
C LEU A 230 11.25 18.13 -5.38
N ILE A 231 11.14 17.15 -4.48
CA ILE A 231 10.93 17.41 -3.05
C ILE A 231 12.21 17.93 -2.37
N CYS A 232 13.35 17.30 -2.66
CA CYS A 232 14.61 17.56 -1.97
C CYS A 232 15.56 18.33 -2.89
N LYS A 233 16.03 19.49 -2.43
CA LYS A 233 17.00 20.32 -3.16
C LYS A 233 18.45 19.87 -2.95
N SER A 234 18.70 18.94 -2.03
CA SER A 234 20.04 18.45 -1.74
C SER A 234 20.54 17.53 -2.85
N PRO A 235 21.81 17.64 -3.30
CA PRO A 235 22.39 16.73 -4.29
C PRO A 235 22.57 15.29 -3.77
N SER A 236 22.50 15.07 -2.45
CA SER A 236 22.47 13.73 -1.85
C SER A 236 21.73 13.74 -0.50
N CYS A 237 21.17 12.60 -0.08
CA CYS A 237 20.55 12.49 1.24
C CYS A 237 21.54 12.80 2.37
N ALA A 238 22.79 12.33 2.27
CA ALA A 238 23.80 12.50 3.33
C ALA A 238 24.22 13.97 3.55
N ALA A 239 24.08 14.83 2.54
CA ALA A 239 24.34 16.27 2.65
C ALA A 239 23.08 17.09 2.96
N CYS A 240 21.92 16.45 3.10
CA CYS A 240 20.67 17.12 3.39
C CYS A 240 20.62 17.57 4.86
N ALA A 241 20.29 18.84 5.11
CA ALA A 241 20.13 19.37 6.47
C ALA A 241 19.02 18.63 7.26
N ASP A 242 18.01 18.12 6.56
CA ASP A 242 16.89 17.39 7.15
C ASP A 242 17.11 15.86 7.17
N PHE A 243 18.36 15.39 6.99
CA PHE A 243 18.66 13.96 6.99
C PHE A 243 18.15 13.25 8.26
N SER A 244 18.37 13.84 9.44
CA SER A 244 17.90 13.27 10.72
C SER A 244 16.38 13.18 10.83
N VAL A 245 15.63 14.07 10.15
CA VAL A 245 14.16 14.03 10.12
C VAL A 245 13.68 12.83 9.31
N CYS A 246 14.38 12.51 8.22
CA CYS A 246 14.02 11.43 7.30
C CYS A 246 14.52 10.05 7.74
N PHE A 247 15.66 9.97 8.41
CA PHE A 247 16.37 8.72 8.74
C PHE A 247 16.58 8.50 10.24
N GLY A 248 16.14 9.42 11.09
CA GLY A 248 16.22 9.27 12.54
C GLY A 248 15.31 8.16 13.09
N PRO A 249 15.49 7.80 14.38
CA PRO A 249 14.60 6.87 15.06
C PRO A 249 13.16 7.38 15.09
N GLU A 250 12.22 6.45 15.23
CA GLU A 250 10.80 6.71 15.47
C GLU A 250 10.50 6.14 16.86
N GLU A 251 10.21 7.02 17.84
CA GLU A 251 9.71 6.65 19.18
C GLU A 251 8.17 6.73 19.20
#